data_AF-A0A4Q5PFG0-F1
#
_entry.id   AF-A0A4Q5PFG0-F1
#
_cell.length_a   1.000
_cell.length_b   1.000
_cell.length_c   1.000
_cell.angle_alpha   90.00
_cell.angle_beta   90.00
_cell.angle_gamma   90.00
#
_symmetry.space_group_name_H-M   'P 1'
#
loop_
_entity.id
_entity.type
_entity.pdbx_description
1 polymer ?
#
loop_
_entity_poly.entity_id
_entity_poly.type
_entity_poly.pdbx_seq_one_letter_code
_entity_poly.pdbx_strand_id
1 'polypeptide(L)'
;MTEPATAPTGTTGPTPSISVAALQEQAAAAGLALRPPPTEPTTCCGRGCNGCVWEGYWSALDWWREETLDLLGKQRLEGSNGNKAGTGKAS
;
A
#
# COMPACT_ATOMS: atom_id res chain seq x y z
N MET A 1 -35.80 -12.38 -27.12
CA MET A 1 -34.46 -12.98 -27.26
C MET A 1 -33.53 -12.20 -26.35
N THR A 2 -33.07 -12.86 -25.28
CA THR A 2 -31.95 -12.52 -24.39
C THR A 2 -32.08 -11.30 -23.46
N GLU A 3 -32.32 -11.61 -22.18
CA GLU A 3 -32.18 -10.76 -21.00
C GLU A 3 -30.72 -10.35 -20.74
N PRO A 4 -30.45 -9.23 -20.02
CA PRO A 4 -29.11 -8.93 -19.55
C PRO A 4 -28.70 -9.95 -18.48
N ALA A 5 -27.60 -10.66 -18.74
CA ALA A 5 -27.01 -11.57 -17.76
C ALA A 5 -26.50 -10.77 -16.55
N THR A 6 -27.28 -10.78 -15.47
CA THR A 6 -26.82 -10.51 -14.12
C THR A 6 -25.78 -11.56 -13.75
N ALA A 7 -24.51 -11.18 -13.65
CA ALA A 7 -23.45 -12.04 -13.12
C ALA A 7 -23.29 -11.80 -11.61
N PRO A 8 -23.50 -12.82 -10.74
CA PRO A 8 -23.14 -12.73 -9.33
C PRO A 8 -21.67 -13.08 -9.10
N THR A 9 -21.03 -12.26 -8.26
CA THR A 9 -19.92 -12.54 -7.31
C THR A 9 -18.85 -13.58 -7.64
N GLY A 10 -17.58 -13.15 -7.47
CA GLY A 10 -16.56 -14.02 -6.87
C GLY A 10 -15.24 -14.13 -7.61
N THR A 11 -14.75 -13.09 -8.29
CA THR A 11 -13.35 -13.08 -8.74
C THR A 11 -12.50 -12.43 -7.67
N THR A 12 -11.90 -13.25 -6.79
CA THR A 12 -10.59 -12.89 -6.24
C THR A 12 -9.63 -12.91 -7.41
N GLY A 13 -9.61 -11.81 -8.16
CA GLY A 13 -8.59 -11.56 -9.18
C GLY A 13 -7.23 -11.45 -8.50
N PRO A 14 -6.13 -11.34 -9.26
CA PRO A 14 -4.86 -10.93 -8.66
C PRO A 14 -5.15 -9.69 -7.82
N THR A 15 -4.85 -9.77 -6.52
CA THR A 15 -5.12 -8.65 -5.60
C THR A 15 -4.54 -7.41 -6.26
N PRO A 16 -5.35 -6.37 -6.53
CA PRO A 16 -4.82 -5.17 -7.17
C PRO A 16 -3.65 -4.69 -6.31
N SER A 17 -2.47 -4.58 -6.92
CA SER A 17 -1.27 -4.07 -6.24
C SER A 17 -1.63 -2.71 -5.67
N ILE A 18 -1.74 -2.62 -4.34
CA ILE A 18 -2.17 -1.41 -3.66
C ILE A 18 -1.16 -0.30 -3.96
N SER A 19 -1.66 0.85 -4.42
CA SER A 19 -0.83 2.02 -4.71
C SER A 19 -0.18 2.59 -3.45
N VAL A 20 0.96 3.28 -3.62
CA VAL A 20 1.69 3.97 -2.54
C VAL A 20 0.77 4.88 -1.72
N ALA A 21 -0.07 5.66 -2.40
CA ALA A 21 -1.04 6.55 -1.76
C ALA A 21 -1.99 5.78 -0.83
N ALA A 22 -2.53 4.65 -1.28
CA ALA A 22 -3.45 3.85 -0.49
C ALA A 22 -2.76 3.16 0.71
N LEU A 23 -1.47 2.84 0.62
CA LEU A 23 -0.68 2.36 1.76
C LEU A 23 -0.43 3.48 2.77
N GLN A 24 -0.12 4.70 2.31
CA GLN A 24 0.06 5.85 3.17
C GLN A 24 -1.23 6.20 3.92
N GLU A 25 -2.37 6.21 3.24
CA GLU A 25 -3.67 6.48 3.87
C GLU A 25 -4.01 5.43 4.94
N GLN A 26 -3.79 4.14 4.64
CA GLN A 26 -4.03 3.07 5.62
C GLN A 26 -3.14 3.20 6.85
N ALA A 27 -1.86 3.51 6.67
CA ALA A 27 -0.95 3.70 7.79
C ALA A 27 -1.26 4.95 8.60
N ALA A 28 -1.63 6.05 7.94
CA ALA A 28 -2.09 7.25 8.62
C ALA A 28 -3.37 6.99 9.45
N ALA A 29 -4.34 6.27 8.87
CA ALA A 29 -5.56 5.85 9.57
C ALA A 29 -5.27 4.92 10.75
N ALA A 30 -4.23 4.09 10.63
CA ALA A 30 -3.76 3.21 11.69
C ALA A 30 -2.84 3.91 12.72
N GLY A 31 -2.50 5.19 12.52
CA GLY A 31 -1.58 5.94 13.38
C GLY A 31 -0.12 5.45 13.34
N LEU A 32 0.27 4.74 12.28
CA LEU A 32 1.61 4.19 12.11
C LEU A 32 2.58 5.23 11.55
N ALA A 33 3.76 5.32 12.15
CA ALA A 33 4.86 6.11 11.62
C ALA A 33 5.61 5.32 10.53
N LEU A 34 5.21 5.48 9.27
CA LEU A 34 5.95 4.93 8.14
C LEU A 34 7.13 5.80 7.74
N ARG A 35 8.16 5.17 7.16
CA ARG A 35 9.19 5.87 6.40
C ARG A 35 8.54 6.59 5.20
N PRO A 36 9.02 7.78 4.81
CA PRO A 36 8.53 8.43 3.61
C PRO A 36 8.83 7.54 2.39
N PRO A 37 7.91 7.41 1.42
CA PRO A 37 8.16 6.65 0.21
C PRO A 37 9.31 7.29 -0.58
N PRO A 38 10.08 6.50 -1.36
CA PRO A 38 11.11 7.05 -2.21
C PRO A 38 10.51 8.05 -3.21
N THR A 39 11.21 9.15 -3.46
CA THR A 39 10.77 10.17 -4.41
C THR A 39 11.09 9.74 -5.83
N GLU A 40 10.14 9.94 -6.75
CA GLU A 40 10.35 9.65 -8.17
C GLU A 40 11.55 10.45 -8.72
N PRO A 41 12.53 9.78 -9.33
CA PRO A 41 13.67 10.49 -9.91
C PRO A 41 13.22 11.32 -11.11
N THR A 42 13.56 12.60 -11.12
CA THR A 42 13.15 13.54 -12.18
C THR A 42 14.02 13.46 -13.44
N THR A 43 15.17 12.77 -13.38
CA THR A 43 16.14 12.72 -14.47
C THR A 43 16.47 11.27 -14.82
N CYS A 44 16.02 10.81 -15.99
CA CYS A 44 16.53 9.58 -16.57
C CYS A 44 17.88 9.90 -17.23
N CYS A 45 18.99 9.42 -16.67
CA CYS A 45 20.33 9.72 -17.19
C CYS A 45 20.58 9.16 -18.60
N GLY A 46 19.68 8.34 -19.16
CA GLY A 46 19.62 7.96 -20.58
C GLY A 46 20.84 7.21 -21.13
N ARG A 47 21.83 6.88 -20.29
CA ARG A 47 23.17 6.47 -20.73
C ARG A 47 23.44 4.96 -20.75
N GLY A 48 22.38 4.16 -20.80
CA GLY A 48 22.45 2.73 -21.09
C GLY A 48 22.49 1.83 -19.85
N CYS A 49 21.48 0.95 -19.79
CA CYS A 49 21.36 -0.42 -19.27
C CYS A 49 22.19 -0.98 -18.08
N ASN A 50 23.10 -0.25 -17.44
CA ASN A 50 23.85 -0.73 -16.26
C ASN A 50 23.82 0.33 -15.15
N GLY A 51 22.68 0.42 -14.45
CA GLY A 51 22.50 1.32 -13.31
C GLY A 51 21.55 2.49 -13.58
N CYS A 52 20.36 2.21 -14.12
CA CYS A 52 19.33 3.24 -14.23
C CYS A 52 18.89 3.66 -12.82
N VAL A 53 18.78 4.97 -12.57
CA VAL A 53 18.24 5.49 -11.28
C VAL A 53 16.86 4.92 -10.98
N TRP A 54 16.11 4.58 -12.04
CA TRP A 54 14.85 3.88 -11.98
C TRP A 54 14.96 2.50 -11.33
N GLU A 55 16.01 1.71 -11.59
CA GLU A 55 16.17 0.40 -10.95
C GLU A 55 16.29 0.53 -9.43
N GLY A 56 17.13 1.46 -8.97
CA GLY A 56 17.27 1.75 -7.54
C GLY A 56 15.98 2.31 -6.93
N TYR A 57 15.26 3.16 -7.67
CA TYR A 57 13.96 3.67 -7.26
C TYR A 57 12.91 2.56 -7.13
N TRP A 58 12.80 1.67 -8.13
CA TRP A 58 11.84 0.55 -8.10
C TRP A 58 12.17 -0.43 -6.99
N SER A 59 13.45 -0.78 -6.79
CA SER A 59 13.86 -1.63 -5.67
C SER A 59 13.55 -0.99 -4.32
N ALA A 60 13.86 0.30 -4.13
CA ALA A 60 13.55 1.01 -2.90
C ALA A 60 12.03 1.11 -2.67
N LEU A 61 11.25 1.28 -3.74
CA LEU A 61 9.80 1.37 -3.69
C LEU A 61 9.17 0.04 -3.31
N ASP A 62 9.67 -1.05 -3.87
CA ASP A 62 9.22 -2.41 -3.57
C ASP A 62 9.49 -2.75 -2.09
N TRP A 63 10.72 -2.53 -1.63
CA TRP A 63 11.10 -2.69 -0.23
C TRP A 63 10.20 -1.86 0.70
N TRP A 64 9.94 -0.60 0.36
CA TRP A 64 9.06 0.25 1.15
C TRP A 64 7.62 -0.29 1.22
N ARG A 65 7.10 -0.85 0.11
CA ARG A 65 5.76 -1.45 0.08
C ARG A 65 5.70 -2.70 0.95
N GLU A 66 6.69 -3.58 0.84
CA GLU A 66 6.76 -4.81 1.64
C GLU A 66 6.82 -4.49 3.15
N GLU A 67 7.72 -3.58 3.56
CA GLU A 67 7.81 -3.14 4.96
C GLU A 67 6.50 -2.51 5.44
N THR A 68 5.85 -1.69 4.61
CA THR A 68 4.58 -1.05 4.96
C THR A 68 3.46 -2.09 5.16
N LEU A 69 3.37 -3.08 4.27
CA LEU A 69 2.38 -4.16 4.38
C LEU A 69 2.62 -5.03 5.61
N ASP A 70 3.87 -5.35 5.93
CA ASP A 70 4.25 -6.07 7.14
C ASP A 70 3.87 -5.28 8.41
N LEU A 71 4.17 -3.98 8.47
CA LEU A 71 3.77 -3.12 9.59
C LEU A 71 2.25 -3.01 9.74
N LEU A 72 1.51 -2.87 8.64
CA LEU A 72 0.04 -2.85 8.65
C LEU A 72 -0.53 -4.20 9.10
N GLY A 73 0.08 -5.31 8.68
CA GLY A 73 -0.27 -6.65 9.13
C GLY A 73 -0.08 -6.81 10.63
N LYS A 74 1.09 -6.43 11.14
CA LYS A 74 1.41 -6.42 12.58
C LYS A 74 0.44 -5.53 13.35
N GLN A 75 0.18 -4.32 12.86
CA GLN A 75 -0.77 -3.40 13.49
C GLN A 75 -2.19 -3.97 13.55
N ARG A 76 -2.62 -4.74 12.55
CA ARG A 76 -3.91 -5.43 12.58
C ARG A 76 -3.95 -6.51 13.66
N LEU A 77 -2.86 -7.26 13.85
CA LEU A 77 -2.75 -8.29 14.89
C LEU A 77 -2.73 -7.65 16.29
N GLU A 78 -1.89 -6.65 16.50
CA GLU A 78 -1.77 -5.93 17.77
C GLU A 78 -3.04 -5.14 18.10
N GLY A 79 -3.64 -4.46 17.12
CA GLY A 79 -4.89 -3.72 17.27
C GLY A 79 -6.08 -4.62 17.59
N SER A 80 -6.06 -5.89 17.15
CA SER A 80 -7.07 -6.89 17.55
C SER A 80 -6.90 -7.31 19.01
N ASN A 81 -5.68 -7.24 19.55
CA ASN A 81 -5.37 -7.54 20.95
C ASN A 81 -5.57 -6.33 21.88
N GLY A 82 -5.57 -5.11 21.31
CA GLY A 82 -5.72 -3.83 22.01
C GLY A 82 -7.11 -3.19 21.93
N ASN A 83 -8.15 -3.88 21.42
CA ASN A 83 -9.51 -3.33 21.33
C ASN A 83 -10.23 -3.27 22.71
N LYS A 84 -9.65 -2.49 23.64
CA LYS A 84 -10.33 -1.78 24.71
C LYS A 84 -9.80 -0.34 24.71
N ALA A 85 -10.74 0.60 24.68
CA ALA A 85 -10.60 2.05 24.82
C ALA A 85 -10.34 2.84 23.52
N GLY A 86 -11.37 3.57 23.09
CA GLY A 86 -11.21 4.56 22.04
C GLY A 86 -12.47 5.23 21.48
N THR A 87 -13.69 4.93 21.94
CA THR A 87 -14.87 5.73 21.59
C THR A 87 -14.85 7.06 22.36
N GLY A 88 -14.05 8.01 21.88
CA GLY A 88 -14.05 9.40 22.33
C GLY A 88 -15.02 10.23 21.50
N LYS A 89 -16.29 10.21 21.89
CA LYS A 89 -17.32 11.17 21.45
C LYS A 89 -16.95 12.56 22.01
N ALA A 90 -16.83 13.57 21.16
CA ALA A 90 -16.91 14.99 21.53
C ALA A 90 -17.76 15.65 20.43
N SER A 91 -19.07 15.79 20.64
CA SER A 91 -19.76 16.91 21.34
C SER A 91 -19.87 18.13 20.46
#